data_AF-A0A060WQU5-F1
#
_entry.id   AF-A0A060WQU5-F1
#
_cell.length_a   1.000
_cell.length_b   1.000
_cell.length_c   1.000
_cell.angle_alpha   90.00
_cell.angle_beta   90.00
_cell.angle_gamma   90.00
#
_symmetry.space_group_name_H-M   'P 1'
#
loop_
_entity.id
_entity.type
_entity.pdbx_description
1 polymer ?
#
loop_
_entity_poly.entity_id
_entity_poly.type
_entity_poly.pdbx_seq_one_letter_code
_entity_poly.pdbx_strand_id
1 'polypeptide(L)'
;MFLVTKQTHRCYLLLEIHVTSCCVFQLLRELKHPNVIALQKVFLSHSDRKVWLLFDYAEHDLWHIIKFHRASKANKKPMQLPRGMVKSLLYQILDGIHYLHANWVLHRDLKPANILVMGEGPERGRVKIADMGFARLFNSPLKPLADLDPVVVTFWYRAPELLLGARHYTKAIGE
;
A
#
# COMPACT_ATOMS: atom_id res chain seq x y z
N MET A 1 0.65 -5.97 -14.27
CA MET A 1 0.67 -4.88 -15.28
C MET A 1 -0.33 -3.83 -14.83
N PHE A 2 0.02 -2.53 -14.85
CA PHE A 2 -0.92 -1.45 -14.50
C PHE A 2 -1.47 -0.85 -15.80
N LEU A 3 -2.79 -0.87 -15.97
CA LEU A 3 -3.48 -0.21 -17.07
C LEU A 3 -4.26 0.98 -16.53
N VAL A 4 -3.99 2.18 -17.06
CA VAL A 4 -4.80 3.36 -16.74
C VAL A 4 -5.93 3.45 -17.74
N THR A 5 -7.18 3.44 -17.26
CA THR A 5 -8.35 3.58 -18.12
C THR A 5 -9.14 4.83 -17.74
N LYS A 6 -9.75 5.47 -18.72
CA LYS A 6 -10.68 6.59 -18.50
C LYS A 6 -12.11 6.06 -18.60
N GLN A 7 -12.88 6.25 -17.54
CA GLN A 7 -14.32 6.01 -17.55
C GLN A 7 -15.00 7.27 -17.01
N THR A 8 -15.91 7.88 -17.79
CA THR A 8 -16.74 9.03 -17.36
C THR A 8 -15.92 10.14 -16.67
N HIS A 9 -14.91 10.67 -17.36
CA HIS A 9 -13.99 11.74 -16.89
C HIS A 9 -13.13 11.45 -15.64
N ARG A 10 -13.16 10.22 -15.08
CA ARG A 10 -12.23 9.78 -14.03
C ARG A 10 -11.22 8.76 -14.58
N CYS A 11 -9.98 8.86 -14.11
CA CYS A 11 -8.94 7.89 -14.36
C CYS A 11 -9.03 6.78 -13.30
N TYR A 12 -8.90 5.54 -13.72
CA TYR A 12 -8.85 4.37 -12.84
C TYR A 12 -7.59 3.56 -13.11
N LEU A 13 -7.12 2.90 -12.05
CA LEU A 13 -6.00 1.97 -12.11
C LEU A 13 -6.54 0.53 -12.16
N LEU A 14 -6.19 -0.20 -13.21
CA LEU A 14 -6.41 -1.65 -13.32
C LEU A 14 -5.14 -2.40 -12.95
N LEU A 15 -5.25 -3.25 -11.94
CA LEU A 15 -4.20 -4.16 -11.49
C LEU A 15 -4.56 -5.60 -11.87
N GLU A 16 -3.72 -6.22 -12.71
CA GLU A 16 -3.82 -7.64 -13.03
C GLU A 16 -3.22 -8.52 -11.92
N ILE A 17 -3.97 -9.51 -11.45
CA ILE A 17 -3.52 -10.55 -10.53
C ILE A 17 -3.94 -11.95 -11.01
N HIS A 18 -3.21 -12.98 -10.57
CA HIS A 18 -3.55 -14.37 -10.80
C HIS A 18 -4.68 -14.84 -9.85
N VAL A 19 -5.51 -15.79 -10.31
CA VAL A 19 -6.68 -16.34 -9.58
C VAL A 19 -6.31 -16.92 -8.20
N THR A 20 -5.08 -17.42 -8.04
CA THR A 20 -4.57 -17.93 -6.74
C THR A 20 -4.52 -16.86 -5.64
N SER A 21 -4.60 -15.58 -5.99
CA SER A 21 -4.64 -14.45 -5.03
C SER A 21 -6.04 -14.20 -4.43
N CYS A 22 -6.98 -15.15 -4.52
CA CYS A 22 -8.38 -14.99 -4.11
C CYS A 22 -8.56 -14.53 -2.64
N CYS A 23 -7.67 -14.92 -1.73
CA CYS A 23 -7.70 -14.46 -0.33
C CYS A 23 -7.49 -12.94 -0.19
N VAL A 24 -6.74 -12.32 -1.10
CA VAL A 24 -6.46 -10.86 -1.10
C VAL A 24 -7.74 -10.06 -1.45
N PHE A 25 -8.59 -10.61 -2.32
CA PHE A 25 -9.85 -9.98 -2.73
C PHE A 25 -10.85 -9.84 -1.58
N GLN A 26 -10.98 -10.88 -0.75
CA GLN A 26 -11.99 -10.92 0.29
C GLN A 26 -11.71 -9.86 1.37
N LEU A 27 -10.43 -9.67 1.70
CA LEU A 27 -9.95 -8.63 2.60
C LEU A 27 -10.22 -7.21 2.05
N LEU A 28 -9.88 -6.96 0.79
CA LEU A 28 -10.06 -5.65 0.17
C LEU A 28 -11.53 -5.20 0.04
N ARG A 29 -12.49 -6.14 0.03
CA ARG A 29 -13.92 -5.80 -0.01
C ARG A 29 -14.47 -5.26 1.31
N GLU A 30 -13.87 -5.63 2.43
CA GLU A 30 -14.37 -5.27 3.76
C GLU A 30 -13.72 -4.00 4.29
N LEU A 31 -12.51 -3.66 3.81
CA LEU A 31 -11.78 -2.48 4.23
C LEU A 31 -12.36 -1.19 3.60
N LYS A 32 -12.77 -0.26 4.46
CA LYS A 32 -13.27 1.07 4.09
C LYS A 32 -12.66 2.11 5.00
N HIS A 33 -11.64 2.79 4.49
CA HIS A 33 -10.99 3.89 5.20
C HIS A 33 -10.47 4.93 4.21
N PRO A 34 -10.56 6.25 4.52
CA PRO A 34 -10.05 7.31 3.64
C PRO A 34 -8.59 7.13 3.24
N ASN A 35 -7.76 6.55 4.14
CA ASN A 35 -6.33 6.35 3.92
C ASN A 35 -5.93 4.93 3.50
N VAL A 36 -6.88 4.09 3.11
CA VAL A 36 -6.64 2.77 2.51
C VAL A 36 -7.22 2.77 1.10
N ILE A 37 -6.52 2.18 0.13
CA ILE A 37 -7.02 2.12 -1.24
C ILE A 37 -8.31 1.30 -1.30
N ALA A 38 -9.34 1.86 -1.92
CA ALA A 38 -10.65 1.23 -2.00
C ALA A 38 -10.80 0.45 -3.32
N LEU A 39 -11.11 -0.84 -3.21
CA LEU A 39 -11.43 -1.66 -4.37
C LEU A 39 -12.80 -1.25 -4.93
N GLN A 40 -12.83 -0.71 -6.15
CA GLN A 40 -14.05 -0.25 -6.80
C GLN A 40 -14.81 -1.40 -7.44
N LYS A 41 -14.12 -2.18 -8.29
CA LYS A 41 -14.69 -3.30 -9.05
C LYS A 41 -13.67 -4.40 -9.29
N VAL A 42 -14.17 -5.59 -9.58
CA VAL A 42 -13.37 -6.75 -10.00
C VAL A 42 -13.89 -7.24 -11.34
N PHE A 43 -12.97 -7.50 -12.26
CA PHE A 43 -13.27 -8.12 -13.54
C PHE A 43 -12.58 -9.47 -13.63
N LEU A 44 -13.33 -10.49 -14.03
CA LEU A 44 -12.83 -11.85 -14.21
C LEU A 44 -12.79 -12.14 -15.71
N SER A 45 -11.59 -12.39 -16.24
CA SER A 45 -11.43 -12.90 -17.60
C SER A 45 -11.37 -14.42 -17.55
N HIS A 46 -12.45 -15.07 -17.99
CA HIS A 46 -12.55 -16.54 -18.00
C HIS A 46 -11.67 -17.19 -19.06
N SER A 47 -11.42 -16.51 -20.19
CA SER A 47 -10.55 -17.03 -21.26
C SER A 47 -9.11 -17.15 -20.80
N ASP A 48 -8.61 -16.15 -20.07
CA ASP A 48 -7.18 -16.04 -19.74
C ASP A 48 -6.89 -16.42 -18.28
N ARG A 49 -7.92 -16.77 -17.50
CA ARG A 49 -7.85 -16.99 -16.05
C ARG A 49 -7.14 -15.83 -15.33
N LYS A 50 -7.53 -14.59 -15.69
CA LYS A 50 -6.98 -13.35 -15.12
C LYS A 50 -8.04 -12.63 -14.28
N VAL A 51 -7.59 -12.03 -13.18
CA VAL A 51 -8.41 -11.17 -12.33
C VAL A 51 -7.89 -9.76 -12.43
N TRP A 52 -8.77 -8.80 -12.65
CA TRP A 52 -8.44 -7.39 -12.72
C TRP A 52 -9.13 -6.64 -11.58
N LEU A 53 -8.35 -5.93 -10.79
CA LEU A 53 -8.83 -5.07 -9.71
C LEU A 53 -8.84 -3.62 -10.16
N LEU A 54 -9.98 -2.95 -10.00
CA LEU A 54 -10.17 -1.55 -10.34
C LEU A 54 -10.06 -0.69 -9.08
N PHE A 55 -9.20 0.32 -9.12
CA PHE A 55 -9.01 1.31 -8.06
C PHE A 55 -9.10 2.72 -8.62
N ASP A 56 -9.35 3.69 -7.74
CA ASP A 56 -9.17 5.11 -8.08
C ASP A 56 -7.70 5.39 -8.39
N TYR A 57 -7.44 6.17 -9.44
CA TYR A 57 -6.08 6.50 -9.86
C TYR A 57 -5.44 7.51 -8.91
N ALA A 58 -4.24 7.19 -8.44
CA ALA A 58 -3.37 8.11 -7.72
C ALA A 58 -2.23 8.57 -8.65
N GLU A 59 -2.07 9.88 -8.79
CA GLU A 59 -1.05 10.49 -9.67
C GLU A 59 0.37 10.36 -9.13
N HIS A 60 0.51 10.20 -7.82
CA HIS A 60 1.79 10.25 -7.14
C HIS A 60 1.94 9.10 -6.16
N ASP A 61 3.19 8.78 -5.85
CA ASP A 61 3.56 7.93 -4.72
C ASP A 61 4.74 8.56 -3.98
N LEU A 62 4.94 8.13 -2.73
CA LEU A 62 5.95 8.72 -1.88
C LEU A 62 7.37 8.44 -2.38
N TRP A 63 7.60 7.36 -3.15
CA TRP A 63 8.91 7.07 -3.74
C TRP A 63 9.29 8.14 -4.78
N HIS A 64 8.39 8.49 -5.69
CA HIS A 64 8.61 9.53 -6.69
C HIS A 64 8.76 10.91 -6.05
N ILE A 65 7.95 11.23 -5.02
CA ILE A 65 8.05 12.50 -4.28
C ILE A 65 9.44 12.62 -3.61
N ILE A 66 9.88 11.59 -2.89
CA ILE A 66 11.19 11.58 -2.22
C ILE A 66 12.33 11.70 -3.25
N LYS A 67 12.24 10.98 -4.37
CA LYS A 67 13.25 11.00 -5.43
C LYS A 67 13.38 12.38 -6.06
N PHE A 68 12.26 13.05 -6.34
CA PHE A 68 12.23 14.41 -6.88
C PHE A 68 12.95 15.42 -5.97
N HIS A 69 12.67 15.38 -4.66
CA HIS A 69 13.32 16.26 -3.69
C HIS A 69 14.80 15.93 -3.47
N ARG A 70 15.19 14.64 -3.49
CA ARG A 70 16.60 14.22 -3.43
C ARG A 70 17.41 14.73 -4.62
N ALA A 71 16.86 14.63 -5.83
CA ALA A 71 17.49 15.14 -7.05
C ALA A 71 17.66 16.67 -7.03
N SER A 72 16.66 17.39 -6.52
CA SER A 72 16.72 18.87 -6.39
C SER A 72 17.84 19.31 -5.43
N LYS A 73 18.02 18.60 -4.32
CA LYS A 73 19.12 18.85 -3.37
C LYS A 73 20.49 18.61 -4.00
N ALA A 74 20.64 17.59 -4.83
CA ALA A 74 21.88 17.31 -5.57
C ALA A 74 22.23 18.44 -6.57
N ASN A 75 21.22 19.05 -7.19
CA ASN A 75 21.37 20.16 -8.14
C ASN A 75 21.54 21.54 -7.47
N LYS A 76 21.90 21.60 -6.17
CA LYS A 76 22.09 22.84 -5.38
C LYS A 76 20.89 23.82 -5.41
N LYS A 77 19.69 23.37 -5.78
CA LYS A 77 18.41 24.08 -5.60
C LYS A 77 17.67 23.42 -4.44
N PRO A 78 17.88 23.86 -3.18
CA PRO A 78 17.27 23.21 -2.02
C PRO A 78 15.76 23.45 -2.00
N MET A 79 15.01 22.57 -2.67
CA MET A 79 13.57 22.44 -2.46
C MET A 79 13.36 21.44 -1.32
N GLN A 80 13.31 21.94 -0.09
CA GLN A 80 12.96 21.10 1.07
C GLN A 80 11.47 20.75 1.01
N LEU A 81 11.12 19.50 1.35
CA LEU A 81 9.72 19.14 1.57
C LEU A 81 9.16 20.03 2.68
N PRO A 82 8.03 20.74 2.47
CA PRO A 82 7.43 21.56 3.50
C PRO A 82 7.16 20.72 4.76
N ARG A 83 7.59 21.18 5.94
CA ARG A 83 7.40 20.43 7.20
C ARG A 83 5.93 20.10 7.46
N GLY A 84 5.02 20.99 7.07
CA GLY A 84 3.57 20.75 7.15
C GLY A 84 3.10 19.58 6.28
N MET A 85 3.69 19.41 5.09
CA MET A 85 3.38 18.28 4.21
C MET A 85 3.85 16.97 4.84
N VAL A 86 5.08 16.93 5.38
CA VAL A 86 5.60 15.73 6.07
C VAL A 86 4.72 15.33 7.25
N LYS A 87 4.31 16.30 8.09
CA LYS A 87 3.42 16.06 9.23
C LYS A 87 2.07 15.50 8.79
N SER A 88 1.47 16.07 7.74
CA SER A 88 0.19 15.61 7.19
C SER A 88 0.29 14.19 6.60
N LEU A 89 1.34 13.91 5.82
CA LEU A 89 1.57 12.58 5.25
C LEU A 89 1.74 11.54 6.36
N LEU A 90 2.56 11.84 7.37
CA LEU A 90 2.78 10.92 8.49
C LEU A 90 1.48 10.64 9.25
N TYR A 91 0.69 11.68 9.55
CA TYR A 91 -0.60 11.52 10.21
C TYR A 91 -1.54 10.59 9.42
N GLN A 92 -1.69 10.83 8.12
CA GLN A 92 -2.58 10.03 7.28
C GLN A 92 -2.10 8.58 7.10
N ILE A 93 -0.79 8.34 7.06
CA ILE A 93 -0.22 6.99 7.06
C ILE A 93 -0.55 6.28 8.37
N LEU A 94 -0.34 6.94 9.52
CA LEU A 94 -0.63 6.37 10.83
C LEU A 94 -2.12 6.06 10.99
N ASP A 95 -3.00 6.95 10.52
CA ASP A 95 -4.46 6.77 10.55
C ASP A 95 -4.89 5.54 9.72
N GLY A 96 -4.35 5.39 8.50
CA GLY A 96 -4.59 4.21 7.68
C GLY A 96 -4.06 2.91 8.29
N ILE A 97 -2.85 2.92 8.86
CA ILE A 97 -2.26 1.74 9.52
C ILE A 97 -3.04 1.37 10.78
N HIS A 98 -3.44 2.35 11.59
CA HIS A 98 -4.29 2.12 12.75
C HIS A 98 -5.56 1.39 12.33
N TYR A 99 -6.27 1.89 11.32
CA TYR A 99 -7.47 1.24 10.81
C TYR A 99 -7.23 -0.21 10.40
N LEU A 100 -6.15 -0.51 9.66
CA LEU A 100 -5.80 -1.88 9.29
C LEU A 100 -5.58 -2.76 10.53
N HIS A 101 -4.80 -2.27 11.50
CA HIS A 101 -4.50 -3.01 12.74
C HIS A 101 -5.72 -3.23 13.63
N ALA A 102 -6.69 -2.30 13.62
CA ALA A 102 -7.97 -2.43 14.30
C ALA A 102 -8.86 -3.52 13.64
N ASN A 103 -8.74 -3.71 12.33
CA ASN A 103 -9.45 -4.73 11.55
C ASN A 103 -8.65 -6.03 11.39
N TRP A 104 -7.66 -6.26 12.26
CA TRP A 104 -6.85 -7.48 12.26
C TRP A 104 -6.05 -7.73 10.98
N VAL A 105 -5.75 -6.65 10.23
CA VAL A 105 -4.97 -6.69 8.99
C VAL A 105 -3.57 -6.17 9.23
N LEU A 106 -2.55 -6.99 8.93
CA LEU A 106 -1.16 -6.54 8.86
C LEU A 106 -0.75 -6.32 7.41
N HIS A 107 -0.21 -5.14 7.10
CA HIS A 107 0.23 -4.81 5.74
C HIS A 107 1.48 -5.60 5.29
N ARG A 108 2.48 -5.71 6.16
CA ARG A 108 3.76 -6.45 6.00
C ARG A 108 4.72 -5.97 4.90
N ASP A 109 4.27 -5.19 3.92
CA ASP A 109 5.13 -4.58 2.88
C ASP A 109 4.97 -3.06 2.78
N LEU A 110 5.11 -2.35 3.91
CA LEU A 110 5.01 -0.90 3.93
C LEU A 110 6.31 -0.29 3.39
N LYS A 111 6.25 0.30 2.20
CA LYS A 111 7.36 0.98 1.54
C LYS A 111 6.87 2.24 0.82
N PRO A 112 7.73 3.23 0.51
CA PRO A 112 7.31 4.47 -0.13
C PRO A 112 6.54 4.30 -1.45
N ALA A 113 6.84 3.25 -2.22
CA ALA A 113 6.12 2.95 -3.46
C ALA A 113 4.66 2.48 -3.23
N ASN A 114 4.34 2.01 -2.02
CA ASN A 114 3.01 1.54 -1.62
C ASN A 114 2.20 2.62 -0.89
N ILE A 115 2.78 3.81 -0.70
CA ILE A 115 2.10 4.98 -0.17
C ILE A 115 1.75 5.90 -1.32
N LEU A 116 0.51 5.78 -1.80
CA LEU A 116 0.01 6.59 -2.90
C LEU A 116 -0.49 7.93 -2.38
N VAL A 117 -0.42 8.97 -3.22
CA VAL A 117 -0.93 10.31 -2.94
C VAL A 117 -1.84 10.72 -4.09
N MET A 118 -3.08 11.04 -3.75
CA MET A 118 -4.08 11.49 -4.71
C MET A 118 -3.67 12.85 -5.28
N GLY A 119 -3.73 12.96 -6.62
CA GLY A 119 -3.39 14.15 -7.38
C GLY A 119 -4.49 15.19 -7.38
N GLU A 120 -4.62 15.94 -8.47
CA GLU A 120 -5.69 16.94 -8.56
C GLU A 120 -7.09 16.29 -8.57
N GLY A 121 -8.05 16.93 -7.88
CA GLY A 121 -9.43 16.45 -7.77
C GLY A 121 -9.99 16.45 -6.34
N PRO A 122 -11.09 15.71 -6.09
CA PRO A 122 -11.83 15.78 -4.82
C PRO A 122 -11.05 15.23 -3.61
N GLU A 123 -10.09 14.33 -3.84
CA GLU A 123 -9.26 13.74 -2.79
C GLU A 123 -7.83 14.33 -2.77
N ARG A 124 -7.62 15.52 -3.33
CA ARG A 124 -6.29 16.12 -3.49
C ARG A 124 -5.42 16.05 -2.24
N GLY A 125 -4.22 15.47 -2.38
CA GLY A 125 -3.24 15.33 -1.31
C GLY A 125 -3.56 14.27 -0.26
N ARG A 126 -4.62 13.47 -0.47
CA ARG A 126 -4.97 12.35 0.41
C ARG A 126 -4.03 11.17 0.18
N VAL A 127 -3.54 10.59 1.27
CA VAL A 127 -2.74 9.35 1.23
C VAL A 127 -3.67 8.16 1.04
N LYS A 128 -3.28 7.20 0.19
CA LYS A 128 -3.90 5.89 0.07
C LYS A 128 -2.83 4.81 0.23
N ILE A 129 -2.91 4.03 1.31
CA ILE A 129 -2.05 2.86 1.50
C ILE A 129 -2.52 1.78 0.53
N ALA A 130 -1.61 1.28 -0.30
CA ALA A 130 -1.88 0.34 -1.38
C ALA A 130 -0.98 -0.90 -1.30
N ASP A 131 -1.21 -1.87 -2.19
CA ASP A 131 -0.47 -3.13 -2.28
C ASP A 131 -0.58 -4.01 -1.02
N MET A 132 -1.82 -4.48 -0.79
CA MET A 132 -2.15 -5.49 0.21
C MET A 132 -1.82 -6.92 -0.27
N GLY A 133 -0.97 -7.09 -1.30
CA GLY A 133 -0.62 -8.39 -1.87
C GLY A 133 0.07 -9.33 -0.86
N PHE A 134 0.68 -8.75 0.17
CA PHE A 134 1.24 -9.46 1.30
C PHE A 134 0.40 -9.32 2.58
N ALA A 135 -0.76 -8.69 2.54
CA ALA A 135 -1.57 -8.49 3.74
C ALA A 135 -2.12 -9.82 4.25
N ARG A 136 -2.14 -9.99 5.57
CA ARG A 136 -2.72 -11.19 6.21
C ARG A 136 -3.57 -10.82 7.40
N LEU A 137 -4.66 -11.57 7.55
CA LEU A 137 -5.38 -11.68 8.81
C LEU A 137 -4.49 -12.43 9.80
N PHE A 138 -4.16 -11.81 10.92
CA PHE A 138 -3.52 -12.52 12.02
C PHE A 138 -4.63 -13.15 12.87
N ASN A 139 -4.94 -14.42 12.61
CA ASN A 139 -5.79 -15.19 13.49
C ASN A 139 -4.95 -15.74 14.65
N SER A 140 -5.54 -15.79 15.84
CA SER A 140 -4.97 -16.56 16.94
C SER A 140 -5.24 -18.06 16.70
N PRO A 141 -4.25 -18.95 16.81
CA PRO A 141 -2.85 -18.71 17.18
C PRO A 141 -1.99 -18.23 16.00
N LEU A 142 -0.98 -17.41 16.32
CA LEU A 142 -0.02 -16.86 15.35
C LEU A 142 0.65 -18.02 14.58
N LYS A 143 0.43 -18.09 13.26
CA LYS A 143 1.12 -19.07 12.42
C LYS A 143 2.58 -18.66 12.19
N PRO A 144 3.56 -19.59 12.28
CA PRO A 144 4.97 -19.29 12.04
C PRO A 144 5.24 -18.76 10.63
N LEU A 145 6.15 -17.79 10.52
CA LEU A 145 6.54 -17.14 9.28
C LEU A 145 7.21 -18.06 8.23
N ALA A 146 7.82 -19.16 8.68
CA ALA A 146 8.66 -20.03 7.86
C ALA A 146 7.89 -20.86 6.81
N ASP A 147 6.60 -21.12 7.02
CA ASP A 147 5.84 -22.04 6.17
C ASP A 147 5.24 -21.35 4.93
N LEU A 148 5.38 -20.02 4.78
CA LEU A 148 4.38 -19.24 4.05
C LEU A 148 4.87 -18.09 3.16
N ASP A 149 6.14 -17.66 3.20
CA ASP A 149 6.61 -16.50 2.42
C ASP A 149 7.83 -16.86 1.51
N PRO A 150 7.78 -16.57 0.19
CA PRO A 150 8.96 -16.61 -0.67
C PRO A 150 9.97 -15.54 -0.24
N VAL A 151 11.26 -15.81 -0.46
CA VAL A 151 12.38 -14.95 -0.07
C VAL A 151 12.18 -13.52 -0.62
N VAL A 152 11.84 -12.57 0.25
CA VAL A 152 11.68 -11.16 -0.10
C VAL A 152 13.06 -10.46 -0.05
N VAL A 153 13.41 -9.79 -1.14
CA VAL A 153 14.79 -9.32 -1.44
C VAL A 153 15.13 -7.95 -0.81
N THR A 154 14.15 -7.20 -0.29
CA THR A 154 14.37 -5.81 0.17
C THR A 154 14.14 -5.64 1.67
N PHE A 155 15.22 -5.48 2.44
CA PHE A 155 15.21 -5.45 3.92
C PHE A 155 15.04 -4.06 4.56
N TRP A 156 15.11 -2.98 3.78
CA TRP A 156 15.25 -1.60 4.28
C TRP A 156 14.14 -1.11 5.21
N TYR A 157 12.94 -1.69 5.11
CA TYR A 157 11.76 -1.28 5.86
C TYR A 157 11.31 -2.36 6.87
N ARG A 158 12.14 -3.39 7.07
CA ARG A 158 11.84 -4.47 8.00
C ARG A 158 12.23 -4.06 9.41
N ALA A 159 11.32 -4.27 10.34
CA ALA A 159 11.62 -4.09 11.76
C ALA A 159 12.74 -5.06 12.20
N PRO A 160 13.65 -4.63 13.10
CA PRO A 160 14.87 -5.36 13.44
C PRO A 160 14.61 -6.77 13.99
N GLU A 161 13.51 -6.98 14.72
CA GLU A 161 13.10 -8.29 15.24
C GLU A 161 12.85 -9.32 14.12
N LEU A 162 12.36 -8.87 12.96
CA LEU A 162 12.16 -9.73 11.79
C LEU A 162 13.48 -10.06 11.08
N LEU A 163 14.50 -9.20 11.21
CA LEU A 163 15.86 -9.49 10.76
C LEU A 163 16.57 -10.47 11.71
N LEU A 164 16.19 -10.45 12.98
CA LEU A 164 16.69 -11.33 14.04
C LEU A 164 15.92 -12.67 14.14
N GLY A 165 15.06 -12.98 13.18
CA GLY A 165 14.40 -14.28 13.07
C GLY A 165 13.11 -14.41 13.89
N ALA A 166 12.47 -13.30 14.28
CA ALA A 166 11.15 -13.33 14.90
C ALA A 166 10.16 -14.10 14.02
N ARG A 167 9.51 -15.09 14.62
CA ARG A 167 8.58 -15.99 13.92
C ARG A 167 7.16 -15.43 13.80
N HIS A 168 6.90 -14.25 14.40
CA HIS A 168 5.60 -13.60 14.45
C HIS A 168 5.72 -12.10 14.20
N TYR A 169 4.80 -11.53 13.41
CA TYR A 169 4.61 -10.09 13.37
C TYR A 169 3.83 -9.64 14.62
N THR A 170 4.34 -8.63 15.31
CA THR A 170 3.63 -7.99 16.42
C THR A 170 3.00 -6.68 15.95
N LYS A 171 1.99 -6.19 16.68
CA LYS A 171 1.43 -4.84 16.44
C LYS A 171 2.39 -3.71 16.83
N ALA A 172 3.51 -4.04 17.47
CA ALA A 172 4.39 -3.08 18.10
C ALA A 172 5.50 -2.63 17.14
N ILE A 173 5.32 -1.41 16.60
CA ILE A 173 6.44 -0.49 16.38
C ILE A 173 6.12 0.69 17.29
N GLY A 174 6.57 0.65 18.54
CA GLY A 174 6.35 1.71 19.52
C GLY A 174 6.28 1.20 20.97
N GLU A 175 7.44 0.90 21.54
CA GLU A 175 7.82 1.32 22.90
C GLU A 175 9.17 2.05 22.80
#